data_AF-A0A3D3YT60-F1
#
_entry.id   AF-A0A3D3YT60-F1
#
_cell.length_a   1.000
_cell.length_b   1.000
_cell.length_c   1.000
_cell.angle_alpha   90.00
_cell.angle_beta   90.00
_cell.angle_gamma   90.00
#
_symmetry.space_group_name_H-M   'P 1'
#
loop_
_entity.id
_entity.type
_entity.pdbx_description
1 polymer ?
#
loop_
_entity_poly.entity_id
_entity_poly.type
_entity_poly.pdbx_seq_one_letter_code
_entity_poly.pdbx_strand_id
1 'polypeptide(L)'
;MVKMIYRTLEIMPFGTNCYLVGANQTRDGMVIDPAGDAARIRQNIDELGLRIGLIVITHAHPDHIGAIKRVQEFTGASFALHTAGAGVIQRYDYRRFAAFDTTFEPPPPPDRLLQDGDSIAIGELSFQVLHTPGHSPDGICIAGYGAVFSGDT
;
A
#
# COMPACT_ATOMS: atom_id res chain seq x y z
N MET A 1 7.68 -12.44 22.13
CA MET A 1 7.21 -12.84 20.79
C MET A 1 6.90 -11.56 20.02
N VAL A 2 7.42 -11.41 18.79
CA VAL A 2 7.09 -10.26 17.93
C VAL A 2 5.61 -10.34 17.57
N LYS A 3 4.86 -9.25 17.75
CA LYS A 3 3.41 -9.21 17.52
C LYS A 3 3.08 -8.16 16.48
N MET A 4 2.37 -8.57 15.44
CA MET A 4 1.87 -7.71 14.38
C MET A 4 0.45 -7.22 14.73
N ILE A 5 0.20 -5.93 14.51
CA ILE A 5 -1.13 -5.34 14.40
C ILE A 5 -1.50 -5.37 12.91
N TYR A 6 -2.71 -5.82 12.57
CA TYR A 6 -3.23 -5.64 11.23
C TYR A 6 -4.72 -5.25 11.27
N ARG A 7 -5.16 -4.49 10.26
CA ARG A 7 -6.56 -4.17 9.99
C ARG A 7 -6.78 -4.12 8.49
N THR A 8 -7.86 -4.73 8.02
CA THR A 8 -8.31 -4.63 6.62
C THR A 8 -9.42 -3.60 6.52
N LEU A 9 -9.31 -2.74 5.53
CA LEU A 9 -10.31 -1.75 5.15
C LEU A 9 -10.74 -2.05 3.71
N GLU A 10 -11.99 -2.48 3.54
CA GLU A 10 -12.59 -2.54 2.21
C GLU A 10 -12.89 -1.11 1.74
N ILE A 11 -12.26 -0.70 0.65
CA ILE A 11 -12.37 0.64 0.07
C ILE A 11 -13.22 0.58 -1.20
N MET A 12 -14.29 1.39 -1.20
CA MET A 12 -15.20 1.54 -2.34
C MET A 12 -14.62 2.55 -3.34
N PRO A 13 -15.04 2.51 -4.63
CA PRO A 13 -16.13 1.72 -5.21
C PRO A 13 -15.75 0.30 -5.65
N PHE A 14 -14.46 -0.04 -5.71
CA PHE A 14 -13.98 -1.29 -6.30
C PHE A 14 -13.89 -2.46 -5.31
N GLY A 15 -14.07 -2.20 -4.01
CA GLY A 15 -13.98 -3.24 -2.97
C GLY A 15 -12.54 -3.65 -2.67
N THR A 16 -11.56 -2.77 -2.96
CA THR A 16 -10.14 -3.05 -2.75
C THR A 16 -9.83 -3.19 -1.27
N ASN A 17 -9.07 -4.21 -0.91
CA ASN A 17 -8.59 -4.38 0.46
C ASN A 17 -7.33 -3.54 0.70
N CYS A 18 -7.50 -2.41 1.39
CA CYS A 18 -6.40 -1.65 1.96
C CYS A 18 -6.02 -2.26 3.33
N TYR A 19 -4.73 -2.46 3.59
CA TYR A 19 -4.27 -3.02 4.86
C TYR A 19 -3.46 -2.00 5.66
N LEU A 20 -3.76 -1.89 6.95
CA LEU A 20 -2.92 -1.20 7.92
C LEU A 20 -2.13 -2.26 8.68
N VAL A 21 -0.81 -2.21 8.62
CA VAL A 21 0.08 -3.17 9.28
C VAL A 21 1.05 -2.42 10.19
N GLY A 22 1.24 -2.89 11.42
CA GLY A 22 2.12 -2.20 12.37
C GLY A 22 2.77 -3.09 13.41
N ALA A 23 3.94 -2.65 13.87
CA ALA A 23 4.69 -3.26 14.95
C ALA A 23 4.01 -2.95 16.30
N ASN A 24 3.68 -3.96 17.09
CA ASN A 24 2.91 -3.73 18.33
C ASN A 24 3.69 -2.94 19.38
N GLN A 25 5.02 -3.09 19.43
CA GLN A 25 5.85 -2.41 20.43
C GLN A 25 6.08 -0.95 20.06
N THR A 26 6.59 -0.70 18.86
CA THR A 26 6.94 0.67 18.47
C THR A 26 5.74 1.43 17.96
N ARG A 27 4.74 0.77 17.36
CA ARG A 27 3.66 1.35 16.54
C ARG A 27 4.10 1.84 15.16
N ASP A 28 5.34 1.60 14.74
CA ASP A 28 5.74 1.87 13.37
C ASP A 28 4.98 0.95 12.42
N GLY A 29 4.49 1.49 11.31
CA GLY A 29 3.63 0.75 10.41
C GLY A 29 3.78 1.12 8.95
N MET A 30 3.05 0.36 8.13
CA MET A 30 2.86 0.62 6.72
C MET A 30 1.39 0.53 6.33
N VAL A 31 1.05 1.18 5.24
CA VAL A 31 -0.22 1.00 4.54
C VAL A 31 0.04 0.22 3.26
N ILE A 32 -0.75 -0.81 2.99
CA ILE A 32 -0.71 -1.58 1.76
C ILE A 32 -1.97 -1.28 0.94
N ASP A 33 -1.78 -0.95 -0.34
CA ASP A 33 -2.85 -0.68 -1.32
C ASP A 33 -3.88 0.37 -0.85
N PRO A 34 -3.48 1.63 -0.56
CA PRO A 34 -4.42 2.70 -0.25
C PRO A 34 -5.18 3.13 -1.51
N ALA A 35 -6.25 2.38 -1.81
CA ALA A 35 -7.10 2.49 -2.99
C ALA A 35 -7.83 3.83 -3.15
N GLY A 36 -8.22 4.46 -2.05
CA GLY A 36 -9.13 5.61 -2.00
C GLY A 36 -9.53 5.94 -0.55
N ASP A 37 -10.51 6.83 -0.36
CA ASP A 37 -11.06 7.21 0.96
C ASP A 37 -9.98 7.46 2.05
N ALA A 38 -9.07 8.39 1.72
CA ALA A 38 -7.94 8.73 2.58
C ALA A 38 -8.35 9.19 3.99
N ALA A 39 -9.56 9.75 4.14
CA ALA A 39 -10.09 10.16 5.44
C ALA A 39 -10.37 8.96 6.34
N ARG A 40 -10.99 7.91 5.81
CA ARG A 40 -11.21 6.66 6.54
C ARG A 40 -9.90 5.95 6.86
N ILE A 41 -8.94 5.95 5.92
CA ILE A 41 -7.60 5.42 6.17
C ILE A 41 -6.95 6.16 7.35
N ARG A 42 -6.95 7.49 7.33
CA ARG A 42 -6.41 8.32 8.43
C ARG A 42 -7.06 8.01 9.77
N GLN A 43 -8.40 7.97 9.82
CA GLN A 43 -9.12 7.66 11.05
C GLN A 43 -8.67 6.31 11.65
N ASN A 44 -8.50 5.28 10.82
CA ASN A 44 -8.11 3.96 11.28
C ASN A 44 -6.63 3.89 11.70
N ILE A 45 -5.75 4.68 11.05
CA ILE A 45 -4.36 4.87 11.51
C ILE A 45 -4.34 5.49 12.91
N ASP A 46 -5.11 6.56 13.12
CA ASP A 46 -5.19 7.27 14.39
C ASP A 46 -5.78 6.37 15.51
N GLU A 47 -6.85 5.62 15.22
CA GLU A 47 -7.47 4.67 16.15
C GLU A 47 -6.53 3.54 16.59
N LEU A 48 -5.69 3.04 15.68
CA LEU A 48 -4.69 2.01 15.98
C LEU A 48 -3.43 2.59 16.64
N GLY A 49 -3.30 3.92 16.66
CA GLY A 49 -2.13 4.64 17.15
C GLY A 49 -0.87 4.35 16.34
N LEU A 50 -1.00 4.09 15.03
CA LEU A 50 0.13 3.74 14.16
C LEU A 50 0.88 4.99 13.70
N ARG A 51 2.20 4.86 13.59
CA ARG A 51 3.09 5.80 12.90
C ARG A 51 3.45 5.19 11.55
N ILE A 52 2.75 5.60 10.51
CA ILE A 52 2.98 5.09 9.16
C ILE A 52 4.24 5.76 8.59
N GLY A 53 5.27 4.95 8.34
CA GLY A 53 6.51 5.40 7.68
C GLY A 53 6.62 4.97 6.23
N LEU A 54 5.78 4.02 5.79
CA LEU A 54 5.84 3.45 4.46
C LEU A 54 4.45 3.19 3.89
N ILE A 55 4.29 3.48 2.60
CA ILE A 55 3.17 3.02 1.79
C ILE A 55 3.75 2.03 0.79
N VAL A 56 3.18 0.85 0.69
CA VAL A 56 3.58 -0.17 -0.28
C VAL A 56 2.38 -0.50 -1.15
N ILE A 57 2.59 -0.67 -2.44
CA ILE A 57 1.54 -1.21 -3.32
C ILE A 57 1.95 -2.58 -3.85
N THR A 58 0.98 -3.47 -3.91
CA THR A 58 1.14 -4.81 -4.49
C THR A 58 1.29 -4.71 -5.99
N HIS A 59 0.58 -3.79 -6.63
CA HIS A 59 0.71 -3.46 -8.04
C HIS A 59 0.11 -2.08 -8.36
N ALA A 60 0.51 -1.51 -9.50
CA ALA A 60 0.17 -0.16 -9.91
C ALA A 60 -1.17 -0.03 -10.67
N HIS A 61 -2.20 -0.79 -10.28
CA HIS A 61 -3.54 -0.56 -10.80
C HIS A 61 -4.23 0.62 -10.11
N PRO A 62 -5.02 1.44 -10.84
CA PRO A 62 -5.59 2.66 -10.29
C PRO A 62 -6.46 2.45 -9.04
N ASP A 63 -7.18 1.34 -8.95
CA ASP A 63 -8.00 0.97 -7.79
C ASP A 63 -7.20 0.52 -6.56
N HIS A 64 -5.86 0.51 -6.61
CA HIS A 64 -4.97 0.23 -5.46
C HIS A 64 -4.17 1.47 -5.00
N ILE A 65 -4.16 2.55 -5.79
CA ILE A 65 -3.19 3.65 -5.62
C ILE A 65 -3.84 5.02 -5.34
N GLY A 66 -5.18 5.11 -5.36
CA GLY A 66 -5.90 6.37 -5.41
C GLY A 66 -5.75 7.28 -4.19
N ALA A 67 -5.33 6.77 -3.03
CA ALA A 67 -5.11 7.58 -1.83
C ALA A 67 -3.63 7.79 -1.47
N ILE A 68 -2.66 7.30 -2.27
CA ILE A 68 -1.23 7.39 -1.94
C ILE A 68 -0.82 8.81 -1.59
N LYS A 69 -1.10 9.76 -2.49
CA LYS A 69 -0.71 11.17 -2.31
C LYS A 69 -1.22 11.72 -0.98
N ARG A 70 -2.50 11.51 -0.70
CA ARG A 70 -3.12 12.04 0.52
C ARG A 70 -2.58 11.38 1.78
N VAL A 71 -2.33 10.06 1.74
CA VAL A 71 -1.69 9.32 2.83
C VAL A 71 -0.29 9.86 3.09
N GLN A 72 0.52 10.13 2.05
CA GLN A 72 1.82 10.77 2.24
C GLN A 72 1.70 12.15 2.88
N GLU A 73 0.75 12.99 2.46
CA GLU A 73 0.59 14.34 3.00
C GLU A 73 0.32 14.36 4.52
N PHE A 74 -0.49 13.43 5.05
CA PHE A 74 -0.80 13.42 6.49
C PHE A 74 0.11 12.51 7.33
N THR A 75 0.89 11.62 6.73
CA THR A 75 1.82 10.72 7.46
C THR A 75 3.29 11.08 7.32
N GLY A 76 3.68 11.72 6.20
CA GLY A 76 5.07 11.87 5.79
C GLY A 76 5.72 10.58 5.28
N ALA A 77 4.94 9.51 5.04
CA ALA A 77 5.46 8.21 4.64
C ALA A 77 6.08 8.21 3.23
N SER A 78 7.09 7.36 3.03
CA SER A 78 7.64 7.08 1.70
C SER A 78 6.76 6.09 0.93
N PHE A 79 6.62 6.29 -0.38
CA PHE A 79 5.89 5.40 -1.27
C PHE A 79 6.85 4.41 -1.97
N ALA A 80 6.54 3.12 -1.87
CA ALA A 80 7.28 2.03 -2.51
C ALA A 80 6.39 1.22 -3.47
N LEU A 81 6.95 0.84 -4.61
CA LEU A 81 6.38 -0.16 -5.53
C LEU A 81 7.48 -0.97 -6.22
N HIS A 82 7.10 -2.07 -6.87
CA HIS A 82 8.05 -2.86 -7.65
C HIS A 82 8.63 -2.08 -8.85
N THR A 83 9.89 -2.32 -9.20
CA THR A 83 10.59 -1.59 -10.29
C THR A 83 9.83 -1.60 -11.63
N ALA A 84 9.15 -2.71 -11.95
CA ALA A 84 8.34 -2.83 -13.17
C ALA A 84 7.10 -1.92 -13.17
N GLY A 85 6.64 -1.47 -12.00
CA GLY A 85 5.42 -0.69 -11.84
C GLY A 85 5.57 0.78 -12.22
N ALA A 86 6.80 1.31 -12.23
CA ALA A 86 7.06 2.68 -12.67
C ALA A 86 6.58 2.92 -14.12
N GLY A 87 6.71 1.90 -14.98
CA GLY A 87 6.18 1.92 -16.34
C GLY A 87 4.68 1.63 -16.43
N VAL A 88 4.07 1.03 -15.40
CA VAL A 88 2.63 0.71 -15.35
C VAL A 88 1.83 1.94 -14.94
N ILE A 89 2.25 2.68 -13.91
CA ILE A 89 1.63 3.95 -13.46
C ILE A 89 1.46 4.93 -14.64
N GLN A 90 2.41 4.98 -15.56
CA GLN A 90 2.40 5.94 -16.66
C GLN A 90 1.41 5.59 -17.78
N ARG A 91 0.80 4.40 -17.77
CA ARG A 91 -0.07 3.92 -18.86
C ARG A 91 -1.54 4.30 -18.68
N TYR A 92 -1.96 4.69 -17.48
CA TYR A 92 -3.36 4.93 -17.17
C TYR A 92 -3.79 6.37 -17.44
N ASP A 93 -4.98 6.51 -18.05
CA ASP A 93 -5.72 7.77 -18.07
C ASP A 93 -6.59 7.88 -16.80
N TYR A 94 -6.01 8.49 -15.76
CA TYR A 94 -6.62 8.63 -14.44
C TYR A 94 -7.94 9.43 -14.43
N ARG A 95 -8.22 10.22 -15.47
CA ARG A 95 -9.47 11.00 -15.56
C ARG A 95 -10.70 10.09 -15.56
N ARG A 96 -10.56 8.86 -16.06
CA ARG A 96 -11.66 7.87 -16.08
C ARG A 96 -11.96 7.33 -14.70
N PHE A 97 -10.94 7.21 -13.84
CA PHE A 97 -11.11 6.69 -12.48
C PHE A 97 -11.74 7.72 -11.55
N ALA A 98 -11.40 9.00 -11.73
CA ALA A 98 -12.04 10.11 -11.01
C ALA A 98 -13.57 10.20 -11.23
N ALA A 99 -14.10 9.56 -12.29
CA ALA A 99 -15.54 9.49 -12.52
C ALA A 99 -16.26 8.43 -11.66
N PHE A 100 -15.53 7.41 -11.20
CA PHE A 100 -16.05 6.34 -10.34
C PHE A 100 -15.73 6.58 -8.86
N ASP A 101 -14.55 7.16 -8.59
CA ASP A 101 -14.10 7.52 -7.25
C ASP A 101 -13.69 9.00 -7.23
N THR A 102 -14.48 9.83 -6.56
CA THR A 102 -14.20 11.27 -6.42
C THR A 102 -13.08 11.57 -5.42
N THR A 103 -12.62 10.56 -4.67
CA THR A 103 -11.50 10.65 -3.73
C THR A 103 -10.17 10.25 -4.36
N PHE A 104 -10.19 9.73 -5.59
CA PHE A 104 -9.00 9.31 -6.32
C PHE A 104 -8.09 10.49 -6.64
N GLU A 105 -6.81 10.37 -6.29
CA GLU A 105 -5.74 11.25 -6.73
C GLU A 105 -4.65 10.44 -7.44
N PRO A 106 -4.16 10.87 -8.62
CA PRO A 106 -3.01 10.23 -9.24
C PRO A 106 -1.82 10.17 -8.27
N PRO A 107 -1.10 9.05 -8.19
CA PRO A 107 -0.01 8.92 -7.27
C PRO A 107 1.18 9.80 -7.69
N PRO A 108 1.99 10.28 -6.73
CA PRO A 108 3.28 10.86 -7.05
C PRO A 108 4.27 9.78 -7.53
N PRO A 109 5.46 10.17 -8.03
CA PRO A 109 6.53 9.22 -8.26
C PRO A 109 6.90 8.46 -6.98
N PRO A 110 7.35 7.21 -7.10
CA PRO A 110 7.82 6.46 -5.93
C PRO A 110 9.10 7.01 -5.33
N ASP A 111 9.19 6.90 -4.02
CA ASP A 111 10.41 7.18 -3.25
C ASP A 111 11.35 5.96 -3.24
N ARG A 112 10.79 4.75 -3.34
CA ARG A 112 11.54 3.48 -3.33
C ARG A 112 11.04 2.53 -4.39
N LEU A 113 11.97 1.92 -5.14
CA LEU A 113 11.68 0.81 -6.02
C LEU A 113 12.07 -0.51 -5.34
N LEU A 114 11.14 -1.45 -5.31
CA LEU A 114 11.31 -2.79 -4.77
C LEU A 114 11.66 -3.79 -5.87
N GLN A 115 12.36 -4.86 -5.48
CA GLN A 115 12.68 -6.01 -6.31
C GLN A 115 12.31 -7.32 -5.59
N ASP A 116 12.30 -8.43 -6.33
CA ASP A 116 12.17 -9.76 -5.73
C ASP A 116 13.24 -10.00 -4.66
N GLY A 117 12.82 -10.59 -3.54
CA GLY A 117 13.71 -10.90 -2.41
C GLY A 117 14.06 -9.71 -1.52
N ASP A 118 13.64 -8.48 -1.84
CA ASP A 118 13.81 -7.33 -0.96
C ASP A 118 13.11 -7.54 0.39
N SER A 119 13.62 -6.85 1.41
CA SER A 119 12.98 -6.77 2.72
C SER A 119 12.32 -5.41 2.96
N ILE A 120 11.12 -5.43 3.52
CA ILE A 120 10.39 -4.28 4.04
C ILE A 120 10.42 -4.33 5.57
N ALA A 121 11.10 -3.37 6.18
CA ALA A 121 11.20 -3.25 7.63
C ALA A 121 10.26 -2.15 8.17
N ILE A 122 9.50 -2.46 9.22
CA ILE A 122 8.68 -1.51 9.99
C ILE A 122 8.83 -1.81 11.50
N GLY A 123 9.50 -0.93 12.25
CA GLY A 123 9.80 -1.20 13.66
C GLY A 123 10.58 -2.51 13.84
N GLU A 124 10.07 -3.41 14.68
CA GLU A 124 10.63 -4.76 14.84
C GLU A 124 10.16 -5.80 13.80
N LEU A 125 9.31 -5.40 12.84
CA LEU A 125 8.80 -6.29 11.79
C LEU A 125 9.64 -6.25 10.51
N SER A 126 9.78 -7.39 9.85
CA SER A 126 10.43 -7.55 8.54
C SER A 126 9.60 -8.48 7.64
N PHE A 127 9.25 -8.00 6.44
CA PHE A 127 8.48 -8.75 5.44
C PHE A 127 9.32 -8.97 4.18
N GLN A 128 9.13 -10.11 3.54
CA GLN A 128 9.77 -10.44 2.27
C GLN A 128 8.88 -9.98 1.10
N VAL A 129 9.50 -9.35 0.12
CA VAL A 129 8.90 -9.07 -1.18
C VAL A 129 9.09 -10.30 -2.07
N LEU A 130 7.99 -10.81 -2.62
CA LEU A 130 7.99 -11.88 -3.62
C LEU A 130 7.45 -11.29 -4.92
N HIS A 131 8.25 -11.26 -5.98
CA HIS A 131 7.77 -10.82 -7.30
C HIS A 131 6.87 -11.89 -7.90
N THR A 132 5.60 -11.54 -8.11
CA THR A 132 4.55 -12.45 -8.55
C THR A 132 3.83 -11.87 -9.78
N PRO A 133 4.53 -11.71 -10.92
CA PRO A 133 3.92 -11.18 -12.12
C PRO A 133 2.87 -12.15 -12.68
N GLY A 134 1.79 -11.59 -13.21
CA GLY A 134 0.66 -12.35 -13.73
C GLY A 134 -0.42 -11.39 -14.20
N HIS A 135 -1.33 -11.03 -13.27
CA HIS A 135 -2.32 -9.97 -13.47
C HIS A 135 -1.70 -8.66 -13.94
N SER A 136 -0.59 -8.27 -13.33
CA SER A 136 0.25 -7.17 -13.81
C SER A 136 1.74 -7.57 -13.83
N PRO A 137 2.58 -6.91 -14.64
CA PRO A 137 4.03 -7.17 -14.68
C PRO A 137 4.76 -6.81 -13.37
N ASP A 138 4.16 -5.95 -12.56
CA ASP A 138 4.72 -5.40 -11.33
C ASP A 138 4.14 -6.00 -10.05
N GLY A 139 3.26 -7.00 -10.17
CA GLY A 139 2.63 -7.68 -9.04
C GLY A 139 3.65 -8.22 -8.05
N ILE A 140 3.46 -7.90 -6.77
CA ILE A 140 4.23 -8.45 -5.66
C ILE A 140 3.30 -8.96 -4.55
N CYS A 141 3.73 -10.05 -3.91
CA CYS A 141 3.23 -10.45 -2.60
C CYS A 141 4.17 -9.93 -1.49
N ILE A 142 3.60 -9.54 -0.36
CA ILE A 142 4.33 -9.16 0.85
C ILE A 142 4.09 -10.24 1.91
N ALA A 143 5.12 -11.02 2.25
CA ALA A 143 5.00 -12.20 3.09
C ALA A 143 5.75 -12.06 4.42
N GLY A 144 5.11 -12.45 5.52
CA GLY A 144 5.72 -12.42 6.84
C GLY A 144 4.72 -12.69 7.96
N TYR A 145 5.22 -13.18 9.11
CA TYR A 145 4.42 -13.36 10.33
C TYR A 145 3.13 -14.20 10.15
N GLY A 146 3.17 -15.21 9.27
CA GLY A 146 2.03 -16.08 9.00
C GLY A 146 0.95 -15.46 8.11
N ALA A 147 1.23 -14.33 7.47
CA ALA A 147 0.36 -13.65 6.53
C ALA A 147 1.05 -13.44 5.17
N VAL A 148 0.23 -13.33 4.13
CA VAL A 148 0.64 -12.89 2.78
C VAL A 148 -0.37 -11.87 2.30
N PHE A 149 0.10 -10.67 1.96
CA PHE A 149 -0.69 -9.65 1.27
C PHE A 149 -0.42 -9.81 -0.23
N SER A 150 -1.38 -10.40 -0.94
CA SER A 150 -1.16 -10.91 -2.31
C SER A 150 -1.54 -9.94 -3.43
N GLY A 151 -2.27 -8.87 -3.11
CA GLY A 151 -2.97 -8.11 -4.14
C GLY A 151 -3.83 -9.04 -5.00
N ASP A 152 -3.78 -8.81 -6.31
CA ASP A 152 -4.56 -9.54 -7.33
C ASP A 152 -3.69 -10.56 -8.09
N THR A 153 -2.86 -11.32 -7.36
CA THR A 153 -1.93 -12.31 -7.95
C THR A 153 -2.66 -13.50 -8.57
#